data_AF-A0AAD8C3R5-F1
#
_entry.id   AF-A0AAD8C3R5-F1
#
_cell.length_a   1.000
_cell.length_b   1.000
_cell.length_c   1.000
_cell.angle_alpha   90.00
_cell.angle_beta   90.00
_cell.angle_gamma   90.00
#
_symmetry.space_group_name_H-M   'P 1'
#
loop_
_entity.id
_entity.type
_entity.pdbx_description
1 polymer ?
#
loop_
_entity_poly.entity_id
_entity_poly.type
_entity_poly.pdbx_seq_one_letter_code
_entity_poly.pdbx_strand_id
1 'polypeptide(L)'
;MTRTMKSRELPFLAVLLITLTACLAQDEETDIGCPEVTCRCPFGTYWTTDSKRCTICSCLPQNCSVDCLNLNCPNGRVVNSDGCPTCSCQPVECKPAICPTIKCAYGLAKDDKGCEICQCNQCPSLKCPRIECFQNLIYEVDQYGCRVNCSCPYHECPVHNCLPDTNCPYGFAKDANGCVTCKCQLIDCPVLTCQACPNGFLSDTNGCLTCQCKPNECPALKCKTCFYGNVVDQNGCTTCICKPRPCPQIRCKPCPFGYLQDSNGCQTCKCKRLVCPRFKCAPCPNGYLTDKNGCQTCQCKPAVCPLFKCVPCPNGYLTDVNGCQTCQCKP
;
A
#
# COMPACT_ATOMS: atom_id res chain seq x y z
N MET A 1 41.89 -15.59 76.26
CA MET A 1 43.22 -16.16 75.88
C MET A 1 42.95 -17.63 75.61
N THR A 2 43.02 -18.22 74.43
CA THR A 2 43.81 -18.03 73.21
C THR A 2 43.05 -18.80 72.11
N ARG A 3 42.86 -18.24 70.90
CA ARG A 3 42.37 -19.00 69.75
C ARG A 3 43.43 -18.91 68.65
N THR A 4 44.30 -19.92 68.62
CA THR A 4 45.28 -20.23 67.58
C THR A 4 44.53 -20.61 66.29
N MET A 5 44.69 -19.85 65.20
CA MET A 5 45.72 -19.95 64.14
C MET A 5 45.76 -21.27 63.37
N LYS A 6 45.39 -21.23 62.08
CA LYS A 6 46.19 -21.71 60.92
C LYS A 6 45.50 -21.23 59.62
N SER A 7 46.05 -20.26 58.87
CA SER A 7 47.17 -20.30 57.89
C SER A 7 46.58 -20.13 56.47
N ARG A 8 46.77 -18.98 55.81
CA ARG A 8 47.79 -18.70 54.77
C ARG A 8 47.65 -19.66 53.57
N GLU A 9 47.33 -19.25 52.33
CA GLU A 9 47.93 -18.23 51.45
C GLU A 9 46.96 -17.87 50.28
N LEU A 10 47.27 -16.76 49.58
CA LEU A 10 46.67 -16.11 48.39
C LEU A 10 46.61 -16.98 47.09
N PRO A 11 46.28 -16.45 45.88
CA PRO A 11 45.08 -15.75 45.42
C PRO A 11 44.54 -16.35 44.08
N PHE A 12 43.27 -16.14 43.74
CA PHE A 12 42.83 -16.23 42.33
C PHE A 12 41.89 -15.06 42.01
N LEU A 13 42.44 -14.11 41.25
CA LEU A 13 41.66 -13.20 40.42
C LEU A 13 40.78 -14.02 39.48
N ALA A 14 39.47 -13.79 39.50
CA ALA A 14 38.66 -13.50 38.32
C ALA A 14 37.17 -13.51 38.71
N VAL A 15 36.42 -12.65 38.05
CA VAL A 15 34.95 -12.66 37.98
C VAL A 15 34.21 -12.01 39.16
N LEU A 16 34.15 -10.67 39.15
CA LEU A 16 32.85 -9.98 39.18
C LEU A 16 33.01 -8.50 38.72
N LEU A 17 33.47 -8.33 37.49
CA LEU A 17 33.28 -7.08 36.73
C LEU A 17 32.06 -7.30 35.83
N ILE A 18 30.86 -6.97 36.32
CA ILE A 18 29.68 -6.71 35.47
C ILE A 18 29.03 -5.42 35.96
N THR A 19 29.64 -4.33 35.49
CA THR A 19 29.02 -3.06 35.06
C THR A 19 27.84 -2.51 35.88
N LEU A 20 28.17 -1.69 36.89
CA LEU A 20 27.42 -0.46 37.14
C LEU A 20 27.56 0.44 35.90
N THR A 21 26.61 0.40 34.97
CA THR A 21 26.42 1.50 34.01
C THR A 21 25.57 2.57 34.68
N ALA A 22 26.27 3.59 35.16
CA ALA A 22 25.68 4.82 35.68
C ALA A 22 24.74 5.44 34.63
N CYS A 23 23.50 5.75 35.03
CA CYS A 23 22.71 6.77 34.35
C CYS A 23 23.37 8.11 34.64
N LEU A 24 24.07 8.69 33.66
CA LEU A 24 24.50 10.07 33.73
C LEU A 24 23.28 10.95 33.41
N ALA A 25 22.57 11.38 34.45
CA ALA A 25 21.70 12.54 34.36
C ALA A 25 22.61 13.78 34.45
N GLN A 26 22.64 14.60 33.41
CA GLN A 26 23.20 15.95 33.50
C GLN A 26 22.05 16.86 33.96
N ASP A 27 22.14 17.32 35.20
CA ASP A 27 21.19 18.27 35.77
C ASP A 27 21.53 19.68 35.27
N GLU A 28 20.69 20.22 34.38
CA GLU A 28 20.60 21.66 34.15
C GLU A 28 19.22 22.12 34.64
N GLU A 29 19.21 22.84 35.77
CA GLU A 29 18.01 23.40 36.41
C GLU A 29 17.34 24.41 35.47
N THR A 30 16.16 24.06 34.94
CA THR A 30 15.19 25.04 34.47
C THR A 30 13.79 24.69 34.98
N ASP A 31 13.12 25.72 35.48
CA ASP A 31 11.77 25.72 35.99
C ASP A 31 10.78 25.39 34.86
N ILE A 32 9.84 24.49 35.13
CA ILE A 32 8.74 24.02 34.23
C ILE A 32 9.23 23.26 32.98
N GLY A 33 9.75 22.05 33.18
CA GLY A 33 9.88 21.07 32.11
C GLY A 33 10.24 19.69 32.67
N CYS A 34 9.47 18.66 32.32
CA CYS A 34 9.93 17.29 32.56
C CYS A 34 11.09 17.00 31.60
N PRO A 35 12.22 16.42 32.08
CA PRO A 35 13.35 16.12 31.20
C PRO A 35 12.91 15.11 30.12
N GLU A 36 13.36 15.31 28.87
CA GLU A 36 13.18 14.32 27.81
C GLU A 36 13.98 13.05 28.15
N VAL A 37 13.29 12.05 28.71
CA VAL A 37 13.91 10.77 29.08
C VAL A 37 13.89 9.81 27.88
N THR A 38 15.07 9.39 27.44
CA THR A 38 15.22 8.38 26.38
C THR A 38 15.84 7.10 26.95
N CYS A 39 15.04 6.05 27.14
CA CYS A 39 15.57 4.75 27.60
C CYS A 39 15.90 3.84 26.42
N ARG A 40 17.15 3.36 26.38
CA ARG A 40 17.58 2.26 25.51
C ARG A 40 17.77 0.99 26.33
N CYS A 41 16.73 0.16 26.37
CA CYS A 41 16.75 -1.09 27.13
C CYS A 41 16.78 -2.31 26.19
N PRO A 42 17.66 -3.30 26.42
CA PRO A 42 17.84 -4.45 25.53
C PRO A 42 16.64 -5.40 25.46
N PHE A 43 15.76 -5.38 26.46
CA PHE A 43 14.59 -6.27 26.57
C PHE A 43 13.26 -5.51 26.59
N GLY A 44 13.28 -4.24 26.18
CA GLY A 44 12.11 -3.36 26.16
C GLY A 44 12.02 -2.41 27.36
N THR A 45 11.11 -1.43 27.26
CA THR A 45 10.93 -0.33 28.23
C THR A 45 9.50 -0.31 28.75
N TYR A 46 9.33 0.12 30.01
CA TYR A 46 8.02 0.51 30.52
C TYR A 46 8.08 1.88 31.17
N TRP A 47 6.94 2.56 31.20
CA TRP A 47 6.82 3.96 31.61
C TRP A 47 6.06 4.07 32.94
N THR A 48 6.58 4.88 33.85
CA THR A 48 5.95 5.27 35.10
C THR A 48 5.99 6.79 35.23
N THR A 49 5.32 7.33 36.24
CA THR A 49 5.28 8.78 36.49
C THR A 49 5.83 9.04 37.89
N ASP A 50 6.69 10.05 38.04
CA ASP A 50 7.23 10.45 39.34
C ASP A 50 6.22 11.30 40.16
N SER A 51 6.61 11.68 41.38
CA SER A 51 5.79 12.50 42.28
C SER A 51 5.48 13.91 41.76
N LYS A 52 6.18 14.37 40.71
CA LYS A 52 6.01 15.67 40.04
C LYS A 52 5.27 15.56 38.69
N ARG A 53 4.72 14.39 38.34
CA ARG A 53 4.04 14.09 37.07
C ARG A 53 4.94 13.98 35.83
N CYS A 54 6.23 13.76 36.01
CA CYS A 54 7.15 13.53 34.90
C CYS A 54 7.21 12.05 34.52
N THR A 55 7.09 11.78 33.23
CA THR A 55 7.21 10.42 32.69
C THR A 55 8.64 9.97 32.83
N ILE A 56 8.86 8.83 33.49
CA ILE A 56 10.15 8.17 33.64
C ILE A 56 10.07 6.80 32.97
N CYS A 57 11.18 6.35 32.37
CA CYS A 57 11.26 5.05 31.71
C CYS A 57 12.16 4.10 32.50
N SER A 58 11.80 2.82 32.52
CA SER A 58 12.51 1.75 33.24
C SER A 58 12.67 0.51 32.34
N CYS A 59 13.76 -0.24 32.51
CA CYS A 59 14.05 -1.41 31.68
C CYS A 59 13.31 -2.66 32.14
N LEU A 60 12.85 -3.46 31.18
CA LEU A 60 12.30 -4.79 31.43
C LEU A 60 13.42 -5.79 31.83
N PRO A 61 13.13 -6.73 32.75
CA PRO A 61 14.03 -7.85 33.06
C PRO A 61 14.29 -8.74 31.84
N GLN A 62 15.42 -9.46 31.83
CA GLN A 62 15.93 -10.21 30.66
C GLN A 62 14.96 -11.26 30.08
N ASN A 63 13.96 -11.72 30.85
CA ASN A 63 12.98 -12.74 30.44
C ASN A 63 11.55 -12.21 30.26
N CYS A 64 11.36 -10.90 30.23
CA CYS A 64 10.04 -10.29 30.07
C CYS A 64 9.88 -9.72 28.66
N SER A 65 8.85 -10.17 27.93
CA SER A 65 8.46 -9.60 26.63
C SER A 65 7.00 -9.17 26.71
N VAL A 66 6.78 -7.88 26.96
CA VAL A 66 5.43 -7.31 27.09
C VAL A 66 5.39 -5.98 26.34
N ASP A 67 4.63 -5.94 25.25
CA ASP A 67 4.44 -4.74 24.44
C ASP A 67 3.09 -4.08 24.79
N CYS A 68 3.13 -3.11 25.72
CA CYS A 68 1.97 -2.26 26.03
C CYS A 68 2.31 -0.82 25.61
N LEU A 69 2.25 -0.58 24.30
CA LEU A 69 2.56 0.71 23.70
C LEU A 69 1.75 1.83 24.37
N ASN A 70 2.44 2.84 24.90
CA ASN A 70 1.88 4.08 25.47
C ASN A 70 0.96 3.95 26.70
N LEU A 71 0.95 2.82 27.41
CA LEU A 71 0.18 2.70 28.65
C LEU A 71 0.94 3.32 29.85
N ASN A 72 0.49 4.50 30.30
CA ASN A 72 0.98 5.16 31.51
C ASN A 72 0.14 4.76 32.74
N CYS A 73 0.78 4.17 33.75
CA CYS A 73 0.15 3.79 35.01
C CYS A 73 0.77 4.62 36.15
N PRO A 74 0.04 5.57 36.76
CA PRO A 74 0.58 6.44 37.80
C PRO A 74 1.00 5.68 39.08
N ASN A 75 0.36 4.55 39.37
CA ASN A 75 0.70 3.68 40.50
C ASN A 75 1.53 2.44 40.09
N GLY A 76 2.09 2.43 38.88
CA GLY A 76 2.83 1.28 38.36
C GLY A 76 1.94 0.17 37.80
N ARG A 77 2.59 -0.87 37.26
CA ARG A 77 1.94 -2.00 36.58
C ARG A 77 1.81 -3.19 37.51
N VAL A 78 0.76 -3.98 37.30
CA VAL A 78 0.60 -5.28 37.97
C VAL A 78 1.67 -6.24 37.44
N VAL A 79 2.42 -6.89 38.32
CA VAL A 79 3.43 -7.90 37.97
C VAL A 79 2.83 -9.30 38.03
N ASN A 80 3.20 -10.16 37.08
CA ASN A 80 2.82 -11.57 37.09
C ASN A 80 3.68 -12.38 38.08
N SER A 81 3.40 -13.68 38.22
CA SER A 81 4.13 -14.60 39.11
C SER A 81 5.62 -14.72 38.80
N ASP A 82 6.03 -14.39 37.57
CA ASP A 82 7.41 -14.43 37.11
C ASP A 82 8.14 -13.08 37.29
N GLY A 83 7.46 -12.08 37.86
CA GLY A 83 8.00 -10.74 38.10
C GLY A 83 7.95 -9.79 36.89
N CYS A 84 7.28 -10.17 35.81
CA CYS A 84 7.10 -9.34 34.61
C CYS A 84 5.88 -8.41 34.73
N PRO A 85 5.99 -7.12 34.37
CA PRO A 85 4.87 -6.19 34.38
C PRO A 85 3.89 -6.51 33.26
N THR A 86 2.61 -6.61 33.59
CA THR A 86 1.48 -6.83 32.67
C THR A 86 0.94 -5.51 32.10
N CYS A 87 0.06 -5.56 31.09
CA CYS A 87 -0.63 -4.38 30.55
C CYS A 87 -1.80 -3.89 31.44
N SER A 88 -1.74 -4.14 32.75
CA SER A 88 -2.75 -3.73 33.72
C SER A 88 -2.12 -2.78 34.73
N CYS A 89 -2.77 -1.64 34.98
CA CYS A 89 -2.34 -0.70 36.02
C CYS A 89 -2.71 -1.22 37.41
N GLN A 90 -1.87 -0.94 38.40
CA GLN A 90 -2.24 -1.17 39.79
C GLN A 90 -3.46 -0.30 40.15
N PRO A 91 -4.44 -0.85 40.87
CA PRO A 91 -5.63 -0.11 41.24
C PRO A 91 -5.26 1.11 42.08
N VAL A 92 -5.94 2.23 41.85
CA VAL A 92 -5.85 3.40 42.72
C VAL A 92 -6.56 3.06 44.03
N GLU A 93 -5.82 3.04 45.14
CA GLU A 93 -6.43 2.90 46.47
C GLU A 93 -7.15 4.20 46.83
N CYS A 94 -8.44 4.28 46.53
CA CYS A 94 -9.30 5.37 46.95
C CYS A 94 -9.83 5.12 48.36
N LYS A 95 -9.73 6.12 49.24
CA LYS A 95 -10.49 6.12 50.49
C LYS A 95 -11.95 6.43 50.17
N PRO A 96 -12.93 5.72 50.75
CA PRO A 96 -14.33 6.00 50.50
C PRO A 96 -14.67 7.42 50.95
N ALA A 97 -15.29 8.20 50.06
CA ALA A 97 -15.73 9.55 50.37
C ALA A 97 -16.97 9.49 51.25
N ILE A 98 -16.85 9.98 52.49
CA ILE A 98 -17.99 10.07 53.41
C ILE A 98 -18.62 11.45 53.23
N CYS A 99 -19.73 11.50 52.48
CA CYS A 99 -20.45 12.74 52.14
C CYS A 99 -21.84 12.77 52.78
N PRO A 100 -21.95 12.99 54.10
CA PRO A 100 -23.19 12.75 54.86
C PRO A 100 -24.34 13.71 54.53
N THR A 101 -24.03 14.88 53.97
CA THR A 101 -25.00 15.95 53.69
C THR A 101 -25.43 16.04 52.24
N ILE A 102 -24.78 15.31 51.34
CA ILE A 102 -24.99 15.43 49.90
C ILE A 102 -25.58 14.13 49.35
N LYS A 103 -26.76 14.24 48.72
CA LYS A 103 -27.38 13.16 47.96
C LYS A 103 -27.44 13.58 46.49
N CYS A 104 -26.67 12.90 45.64
CA CYS A 104 -26.58 13.23 44.22
C CYS A 104 -27.41 12.27 43.38
N ALA A 105 -28.22 12.81 42.45
CA ALA A 105 -29.03 12.02 41.54
C ALA A 105 -28.20 11.13 40.59
N TYR A 106 -27.04 11.62 40.15
CA TYR A 106 -26.12 10.91 39.22
C TYR A 106 -24.80 10.52 39.88
N GLY A 107 -24.82 10.29 41.19
CA GLY A 107 -23.63 9.91 41.96
C GLY A 107 -22.65 11.07 42.22
N LEU A 108 -21.57 10.73 42.93
CA LEU A 108 -20.51 11.65 43.30
C LEU A 108 -19.54 11.88 42.14
N ALA A 109 -19.02 13.09 42.04
CA ALA A 109 -17.95 13.45 41.11
C ALA A 109 -16.65 12.76 41.51
N LYS A 110 -15.74 12.61 40.56
CA LYS A 110 -14.42 12.02 40.77
C LYS A 110 -13.32 13.04 40.57
N ASP A 111 -12.25 12.94 41.36
CA ASP A 111 -11.03 13.72 41.17
C ASP A 111 -10.21 13.22 39.96
N ASP A 112 -9.07 13.86 39.72
CA ASP A 112 -8.14 13.53 38.63
C ASP A 112 -7.47 12.16 38.77
N LYS A 113 -7.63 11.49 39.92
CA LYS A 113 -7.18 10.12 40.18
C LYS A 113 -8.33 9.10 40.08
N GLY A 114 -9.56 9.57 39.81
CA GLY A 114 -10.75 8.75 39.70
C GLY A 114 -11.42 8.40 41.03
N CYS A 115 -11.03 9.05 42.13
CA CYS A 115 -11.62 8.84 43.45
C CYS A 115 -12.82 9.76 43.67
N GLU A 116 -13.87 9.25 44.31
CA GLU A 116 -15.08 10.03 44.59
C GLU A 116 -14.78 11.20 45.53
N ILE A 117 -15.42 12.33 45.29
CA ILE A 117 -15.35 13.54 46.10
C ILE A 117 -16.76 14.03 46.42
N CYS A 118 -16.92 14.83 47.48
CA CYS A 118 -18.22 15.34 47.92
C CYS A 118 -18.74 16.49 47.04
N GLN A 119 -18.92 16.20 45.75
CA GLN A 119 -19.50 17.07 44.74
C GLN A 119 -20.42 16.21 43.87
N CYS A 120 -21.53 16.77 43.39
CA CYS A 120 -22.44 16.01 42.53
C CYS A 120 -22.03 16.09 41.06
N ASN A 121 -22.20 14.97 40.37
CA ASN A 121 -22.15 14.97 38.91
C ASN A 121 -23.26 15.85 38.34
N GLN A 122 -22.92 16.57 37.26
CA GLN A 122 -23.90 17.30 36.45
C GLN A 122 -24.76 16.32 35.64
N CYS A 123 -25.84 16.83 35.02
CA CYS A 123 -26.66 16.03 34.11
C CYS A 123 -25.78 15.28 33.09
N PRO A 124 -26.03 13.97 32.87
CA PRO A 124 -25.34 13.23 31.82
C PRO A 124 -25.53 13.91 30.47
N SER A 125 -24.45 14.06 29.70
CA SER A 125 -24.52 14.63 28.37
C SER A 125 -25.30 13.70 27.44
N LEU A 126 -26.53 14.08 27.07
CA LEU A 126 -27.33 13.36 26.09
C LEU A 126 -26.87 13.72 24.68
N LYS A 127 -26.38 12.73 23.92
CA LYS A 127 -26.09 12.88 22.49
C LYS A 127 -27.29 12.44 21.68
N CYS A 128 -27.98 13.39 21.05
CA CYS A 128 -29.09 13.07 20.16
C CYS A 128 -28.60 12.94 18.71
N PRO A 129 -29.17 12.00 17.92
CA PRO A 129 -28.84 11.89 16.52
C PRO A 129 -29.19 13.20 15.80
N ARG A 130 -28.48 13.48 14.69
CA ARG A 130 -28.68 14.68 13.88
C ARG A 130 -29.97 14.52 13.07
N ILE A 131 -31.11 14.73 13.74
CA ILE A 131 -32.44 14.63 13.14
C ILE A 131 -32.90 16.03 12.72
N GLU A 132 -33.26 16.20 11.45
CA GLU A 132 -33.95 17.40 10.97
C GLU A 132 -35.46 17.24 11.22
N CYS A 133 -35.92 17.71 12.38
CA CYS A 133 -37.35 17.73 12.68
C CYS A 133 -38.05 18.86 11.88
N PHE A 134 -39.27 18.61 11.40
CA PHE A 134 -40.12 19.62 10.77
C PHE A 134 -40.54 20.75 11.74
N GLN A 135 -40.49 20.47 13.04
CA GLN A 135 -40.65 21.40 14.16
C GLN A 135 -39.42 21.34 15.08
N ASN A 136 -39.46 21.97 16.25
CA ASN A 136 -38.38 21.84 17.24
C ASN A 136 -38.29 20.42 17.83
N LEU A 137 -37.06 19.97 18.11
CA LEU A 137 -36.76 18.72 18.79
C LEU A 137 -37.38 18.73 20.21
N ILE A 138 -38.11 17.67 20.57
CA ILE A 138 -38.69 17.53 21.92
C ILE A 138 -37.72 16.73 22.77
N TYR A 139 -37.47 17.22 23.99
CA TYR A 139 -36.64 16.53 24.98
C TYR A 139 -37.51 15.96 26.09
N GLU A 140 -37.32 14.68 26.40
CA GLU A 140 -37.87 14.09 27.61
C GLU A 140 -36.90 14.40 28.76
N VAL A 141 -37.45 14.89 29.86
CA VAL A 141 -36.70 15.17 31.08
C VAL A 141 -37.07 14.16 32.16
N ASP A 142 -36.10 13.77 32.96
CA ASP A 142 -36.38 12.97 34.15
C ASP A 142 -36.91 13.84 35.31
N GLN A 143 -37.19 13.18 36.44
CA GLN A 143 -37.68 13.82 37.67
C GLN A 143 -36.74 14.89 38.25
N TYR A 144 -35.49 14.96 37.79
CA TYR A 144 -34.48 15.94 38.19
C TYR A 144 -34.23 17.01 37.11
N GLY A 145 -34.99 16.99 36.01
CA GLY A 145 -34.93 17.97 34.94
C GLY A 145 -33.80 17.73 33.92
N CYS A 146 -33.10 16.61 33.98
CA CYS A 146 -32.06 16.29 33.00
C CYS A 146 -32.67 15.66 31.75
N ARG A 147 -32.15 16.03 30.58
CA ARG A 147 -32.57 15.50 29.29
C ARG A 147 -32.13 14.04 29.19
N VAL A 148 -33.09 13.12 29.07
CA VAL A 148 -32.82 11.68 28.99
C VAL A 148 -33.12 11.12 27.60
N ASN A 149 -33.93 11.81 26.79
CA ASN A 149 -34.27 11.37 25.45
C ASN A 149 -34.61 12.56 24.54
N CYS A 150 -34.58 12.32 23.23
CA CYS A 150 -34.93 13.28 22.19
C CYS A 150 -35.85 12.62 21.15
N SER A 151 -36.93 13.28 20.77
CA SER A 151 -37.85 12.79 19.72
C SER A 151 -38.35 13.92 18.82
N CYS A 152 -38.72 13.57 17.59
CA CYS A 152 -39.46 14.47 16.70
C CYS A 152 -40.96 14.13 16.76
N PRO A 153 -41.86 15.11 16.98
CA PRO A 153 -43.31 14.86 17.08
C PRO A 153 -43.98 14.49 15.75
N TYR A 154 -43.40 14.86 14.61
CA TYR A 154 -43.88 14.48 13.29
C TYR A 154 -42.69 14.09 12.41
N HIS A 155 -42.46 12.79 12.26
CA HIS A 155 -41.59 12.25 11.24
C HIS A 155 -42.42 11.28 10.39
N GLU A 156 -43.07 11.80 9.36
CA GLU A 156 -43.71 10.95 8.35
C GLU A 156 -42.61 10.37 7.46
N CYS A 157 -42.31 9.09 7.67
CA CYS A 157 -41.46 8.36 6.73
C CYS A 157 -42.22 8.17 5.41
N PRO A 158 -41.59 8.44 4.25
CA PRO A 158 -42.17 8.11 2.96
C PRO A 158 -42.51 6.61 2.92
N VAL A 159 -43.74 6.27 2.55
CA VAL A 159 -44.15 4.87 2.39
C VAL A 159 -43.44 4.31 1.17
N HIS A 160 -42.38 3.54 1.40
CA HIS A 160 -41.67 2.82 0.37
C HIS A 160 -42.29 1.42 0.19
N ASN A 161 -42.99 1.20 -0.93
CA ASN A 161 -43.44 -0.13 -1.34
C ASN A 161 -42.24 -0.92 -1.88
N CYS A 162 -41.42 -1.44 -0.99
CA CYS A 162 -40.31 -2.32 -1.36
C CYS A 162 -40.85 -3.60 -1.99
N LEU A 163 -40.20 -4.09 -3.05
CA LEU A 163 -40.63 -5.29 -3.77
C LEU A 163 -40.73 -6.48 -2.79
N PRO A 164 -41.85 -7.23 -2.81
CA PRO A 164 -42.10 -8.33 -1.87
C PRO A 164 -41.11 -9.51 -2.00
N ASP A 165 -40.37 -9.60 -3.11
CA ASP A 165 -39.36 -10.63 -3.35
C ASP A 165 -38.01 -10.38 -2.63
N THR A 166 -37.84 -9.21 -2.00
CA THR A 166 -36.62 -8.90 -1.24
C THR A 166 -36.72 -9.48 0.17
N ASN A 167 -36.33 -10.75 0.34
CA ASN A 167 -36.23 -11.36 1.67
C ASN A 167 -34.98 -10.86 2.40
N CYS A 168 -35.14 -9.86 3.26
CA CYS A 168 -34.06 -9.38 4.12
C CYS A 168 -34.12 -10.10 5.48
N PRO A 169 -33.22 -11.06 5.79
CA PRO A 169 -33.27 -11.85 7.02
C PRO A 169 -33.08 -11.01 8.30
N TYR A 170 -32.50 -9.82 8.18
CA TYR A 170 -32.27 -8.88 9.28
C TYR A 170 -33.10 -7.59 9.16
N GLY A 171 -34.11 -7.59 8.29
CA GLY A 171 -34.94 -6.42 8.02
C GLY A 171 -34.28 -5.40 7.10
N PHE A 172 -34.97 -4.28 6.90
CA PHE A 172 -34.57 -3.21 6.01
C PHE A 172 -33.73 -2.16 6.75
N ALA A 173 -32.69 -1.66 6.09
CA ALA A 173 -31.81 -0.61 6.57
C ALA A 173 -32.59 0.69 6.75
N LYS A 174 -32.22 1.45 7.78
CA LYS A 174 -32.80 2.77 8.05
C LYS A 174 -31.88 3.88 7.55
N ASP A 175 -32.45 4.98 7.08
CA ASP A 175 -31.69 6.18 6.74
C ASP A 175 -31.27 6.97 8.00
N ALA A 176 -30.60 8.11 7.80
CA ALA A 176 -30.13 8.98 8.88
C ALA A 176 -31.27 9.54 9.76
N ASN A 177 -32.50 9.51 9.27
CA ASN A 177 -33.69 9.96 9.99
C ASN A 177 -34.47 8.80 10.65
N GLY A 178 -34.00 7.55 10.47
CA GLY A 178 -34.64 6.37 11.02
C GLY A 178 -35.72 5.75 10.12
N CYS A 179 -35.91 6.24 8.90
CA CYS A 179 -36.88 5.70 7.96
C CYS A 179 -36.38 4.46 7.24
N VAL A 180 -37.30 3.52 7.05
CA VAL A 180 -37.03 2.26 6.35
C VAL A 180 -36.72 2.54 4.88
N THR A 181 -35.57 2.07 4.43
CA THR A 181 -35.14 2.12 3.03
C THR A 181 -35.28 0.75 2.39
N CYS A 182 -35.48 0.66 1.06
CA CYS A 182 -35.54 -0.65 0.37
C CYS A 182 -34.16 -1.32 0.18
N LYS A 183 -33.25 -1.16 1.15
CA LYS A 183 -31.95 -1.84 1.23
C LYS A 183 -31.96 -2.75 2.45
N CYS A 184 -31.35 -3.93 2.39
CA CYS A 184 -31.28 -4.80 3.58
C CYS A 184 -30.33 -4.23 4.64
N GLN A 185 -30.65 -4.43 5.91
CA GLN A 185 -29.78 -4.11 7.03
C GLN A 185 -28.59 -5.06 7.05
N LEU A 186 -27.37 -4.52 6.97
CA LEU A 186 -26.13 -5.28 6.97
C LEU A 186 -25.59 -5.32 8.40
N ILE A 187 -25.58 -6.51 9.03
CA ILE A 187 -25.09 -6.69 10.40
C ILE A 187 -23.57 -6.94 10.43
N ASP A 188 -23.01 -7.59 9.42
CA ASP A 188 -21.56 -7.70 9.22
C ASP A 188 -21.31 -8.23 7.80
N CYS A 189 -20.74 -7.41 6.92
CA CYS A 189 -20.19 -7.92 5.66
C CYS A 189 -18.69 -8.16 5.83
N PRO A 190 -18.16 -9.32 5.42
CA PRO A 190 -16.72 -9.54 5.44
C PRO A 190 -16.00 -8.48 4.59
N VAL A 191 -14.86 -7.99 5.08
CA VAL A 191 -14.02 -7.05 4.34
C VAL A 191 -13.59 -7.70 3.03
N LEU A 192 -13.92 -7.05 1.92
CA LEU A 192 -13.66 -7.57 0.58
C LEU A 192 -12.18 -7.36 0.22
N THR A 193 -11.43 -8.45 0.05
CA THR A 193 -9.97 -8.43 -0.21
C THR A 193 -9.57 -8.73 -1.66
N CYS A 194 -10.53 -8.74 -2.59
CA CYS A 194 -10.27 -9.05 -4.00
C CYS A 194 -9.99 -7.82 -4.88
N GLN A 195 -9.51 -8.09 -6.10
CA GLN A 195 -9.16 -7.06 -7.08
C GLN A 195 -10.36 -6.17 -7.42
N ALA A 196 -10.13 -4.86 -7.49
CA ALA A 196 -11.14 -3.87 -7.83
C ALA A 196 -11.77 -4.15 -9.20
N CYS A 197 -13.11 -4.20 -9.24
CA CYS A 197 -13.88 -4.32 -10.46
C CYS A 197 -14.17 -2.94 -11.07
N PRO A 198 -13.95 -2.73 -12.40
CA PRO A 198 -14.17 -1.44 -13.06
C PRO A 198 -15.61 -0.91 -12.93
N ASN A 199 -16.60 -1.82 -12.97
CA ASN A 199 -18.02 -1.51 -12.91
C ASN A 199 -18.65 -1.86 -11.55
N GLY A 200 -17.82 -2.06 -10.52
CA GLY A 200 -18.25 -2.47 -9.19
C GLY A 200 -18.53 -3.98 -9.06
N PHE A 201 -18.85 -4.38 -7.84
CA PHE A 201 -19.05 -5.78 -7.43
C PHE A 201 -20.54 -6.14 -7.39
N LEU A 202 -20.85 -7.42 -7.62
CA LEU A 202 -22.18 -8.00 -7.40
C LEU A 202 -22.43 -8.22 -5.91
N SER A 203 -23.68 -8.05 -5.47
CA SER A 203 -24.09 -8.37 -4.10
C SER A 203 -24.67 -9.79 -4.00
N ASP A 204 -24.47 -10.45 -2.86
CA ASP A 204 -25.11 -11.72 -2.51
C ASP A 204 -26.57 -11.52 -2.04
N THR A 205 -27.22 -12.62 -1.66
CA THR A 205 -28.61 -12.63 -1.16
C THR A 205 -28.81 -11.85 0.13
N ASN A 206 -27.73 -11.57 0.87
CA ASN A 206 -27.76 -10.76 2.10
C ASN A 206 -27.38 -9.30 1.84
N GLY A 207 -27.08 -8.94 0.59
CA GLY A 207 -26.66 -7.59 0.20
C GLY A 207 -25.17 -7.30 0.34
N CYS A 208 -24.34 -8.29 0.73
CA CYS A 208 -22.90 -8.11 0.85
C CYS A 208 -22.20 -8.22 -0.51
N LEU A 209 -21.18 -7.39 -0.72
CA LEU A 209 -20.41 -7.42 -1.96
C LEU A 209 -19.62 -8.72 -2.08
N THR A 210 -19.69 -9.33 -3.25
CA THR A 210 -18.96 -10.55 -3.62
C THR A 210 -17.79 -10.20 -4.51
N CYS A 211 -16.80 -11.10 -4.64
CA CYS A 211 -15.67 -10.90 -5.57
C CYS A 211 -16.03 -11.06 -7.06
N GLN A 212 -17.31 -11.06 -7.41
CA GLN A 212 -17.76 -11.13 -8.79
C GLN A 212 -18.02 -9.71 -9.32
N CYS A 213 -17.45 -9.37 -10.47
CA CYS A 213 -17.67 -8.06 -11.09
C CYS A 213 -19.05 -7.98 -11.74
N LYS A 214 -19.67 -6.81 -11.67
CA LYS A 214 -20.85 -6.51 -12.49
C LYS A 214 -20.48 -6.65 -13.97
N PRO A 215 -21.34 -7.27 -14.80
CA PRO A 215 -21.10 -7.37 -16.23
C PRO A 215 -20.99 -5.97 -16.85
N ASN A 216 -20.16 -5.84 -17.87
CA ASN A 216 -20.06 -4.59 -18.62
C ASN A 216 -21.39 -4.32 -19.31
N GLU A 217 -22.02 -3.18 -19.00
CA GLU A 217 -23.22 -2.74 -19.71
C GLU A 217 -22.83 -2.35 -21.13
N CYS A 218 -23.08 -3.26 -22.07
CA CYS A 218 -22.87 -2.98 -23.48
C CYS A 218 -24.15 -2.41 -24.10
N PRO A 219 -24.07 -1.35 -24.92
CA PRO A 219 -25.23 -0.83 -25.62
C PRO A 219 -25.84 -1.91 -26.51
N ALA A 220 -27.17 -2.03 -26.50
CA ALA A 220 -27.89 -2.95 -27.36
C ALA A 220 -27.83 -2.47 -28.82
N LEU A 221 -26.83 -2.91 -29.57
CA LEU A 221 -26.63 -2.56 -30.97
C LEU A 221 -27.36 -3.55 -31.90
N LYS A 222 -28.19 -3.04 -32.81
CA LYS A 222 -28.77 -3.83 -33.91
C LYS A 222 -27.84 -3.78 -35.13
N CYS A 223 -26.82 -4.62 -35.14
CA CYS A 223 -25.86 -4.72 -36.23
C CYS A 223 -26.30 -5.73 -37.30
N LYS A 224 -25.73 -5.63 -38.51
CA LYS A 224 -25.82 -6.68 -39.52
C LYS A 224 -25.09 -7.94 -39.03
N THR A 225 -25.64 -9.12 -39.30
CA THR A 225 -25.00 -10.40 -38.96
C THR A 225 -23.71 -10.60 -39.75
N CYS A 226 -22.60 -10.73 -39.04
CA CYS A 226 -21.28 -11.01 -39.61
C CYS A 226 -20.94 -12.50 -39.51
N PHE A 227 -20.46 -13.09 -40.60
CA PHE A 227 -20.20 -14.54 -40.68
C PHE A 227 -19.11 -15.03 -39.71
N TYR A 228 -18.09 -14.22 -39.44
CA TYR A 228 -16.99 -14.52 -38.51
C TYR A 228 -17.13 -13.79 -37.17
N GLY A 229 -18.33 -13.30 -36.88
CA GLY A 229 -18.60 -12.46 -35.72
C GLY A 229 -18.14 -11.02 -35.90
N ASN A 230 -18.36 -10.24 -34.85
CA ASN A 230 -18.07 -8.81 -34.78
C ASN A 230 -16.80 -8.54 -33.97
N VAL A 231 -16.15 -7.42 -34.25
CA VAL A 231 -15.02 -6.89 -33.46
C VAL A 231 -15.55 -6.40 -32.11
N VAL A 232 -14.78 -6.62 -31.04
CA VAL A 232 -15.09 -6.11 -29.70
C VAL A 232 -14.22 -4.90 -29.40
N ASP A 233 -14.75 -3.96 -28.62
CA ASP A 233 -14.00 -2.79 -28.16
C ASP A 233 -13.11 -3.10 -26.94
N GLN A 234 -12.47 -2.07 -26.39
CA GLN A 234 -11.58 -2.18 -25.22
C GLN A 234 -12.30 -2.67 -23.95
N ASN A 235 -13.63 -2.50 -23.90
CA ASN A 235 -14.48 -2.93 -22.79
C ASN A 235 -15.12 -4.29 -23.08
N GLY A 236 -14.74 -4.96 -24.17
CA GLY A 236 -15.30 -6.26 -24.57
C GLY A 236 -16.72 -6.16 -25.17
N CYS A 237 -17.21 -4.96 -25.46
CA CYS A 237 -18.52 -4.78 -26.07
C CYS A 237 -18.46 -4.97 -27.58
N THR A 238 -19.49 -5.63 -28.12
CA THR A 238 -19.55 -5.96 -29.54
C THR A 238 -19.81 -4.69 -30.36
N THR A 239 -18.96 -4.43 -31.37
CA THR A 239 -19.14 -3.34 -32.32
C THR A 239 -19.88 -3.82 -33.58
N CYS A 240 -20.40 -2.92 -34.42
CA CYS A 240 -21.01 -3.31 -35.71
C CYS A 240 -19.98 -3.53 -36.84
N ILE A 241 -18.71 -3.77 -36.50
CA ILE A 241 -17.64 -4.01 -37.47
C ILE A 241 -17.40 -5.52 -37.57
N CYS A 242 -17.53 -6.10 -38.76
CA CYS A 242 -17.29 -7.53 -38.96
C CYS A 242 -15.81 -7.88 -38.81
N LYS A 243 -15.53 -9.02 -38.16
CA LYS A 243 -14.19 -9.62 -38.16
C LYS A 243 -13.80 -10.03 -39.59
N PRO A 244 -12.53 -9.83 -39.99
CA PRO A 244 -12.04 -10.32 -41.26
C PRO A 244 -12.08 -11.86 -41.31
N ARG A 245 -12.09 -12.41 -42.52
CA ARG A 245 -12.02 -13.86 -42.73
C ARG A 245 -10.74 -14.40 -42.09
N PRO A 246 -10.81 -15.47 -41.25
CA PRO A 246 -9.63 -16.11 -40.71
C PRO A 246 -8.71 -16.61 -41.83
N CYS A 247 -7.41 -16.34 -41.70
CA CYS A 247 -6.44 -16.82 -42.67
C CYS A 247 -6.31 -18.35 -42.63
N PRO A 248 -6.21 -19.01 -43.80
CA PRO A 248 -5.97 -20.44 -43.84
C PRO A 248 -4.59 -20.77 -43.25
N GLN A 249 -4.53 -21.85 -42.47
CA GLN A 249 -3.27 -22.38 -41.95
C GLN A 249 -2.51 -23.07 -43.09
N ILE A 250 -1.49 -22.40 -43.63
CA ILE A 250 -0.67 -22.93 -44.72
C ILE A 250 0.75 -23.21 -44.23
N ARG A 251 1.34 -24.34 -44.64
CA ARG A 251 2.75 -24.67 -44.39
C ARG A 251 3.55 -24.43 -45.67
N CYS A 252 4.47 -23.48 -45.62
CA CYS A 252 5.31 -23.10 -46.76
C CYS A 252 6.78 -23.44 -46.50
N LYS A 253 7.60 -23.47 -47.57
CA LYS A 253 9.05 -23.52 -47.44
C LYS A 253 9.58 -22.21 -46.83
N PRO A 254 10.59 -22.23 -45.96
CA PRO A 254 11.14 -21.02 -45.34
C PRO A 254 11.60 -19.98 -46.36
N CYS A 255 11.13 -18.74 -46.20
CA CYS A 255 11.56 -17.60 -47.01
C CYS A 255 12.48 -16.68 -46.18
N PRO A 256 13.69 -16.33 -46.66
CA PRO A 256 14.67 -15.55 -45.88
C PRO A 256 14.23 -14.13 -45.55
N PHE A 257 13.36 -13.52 -46.37
CA PHE A 257 12.84 -12.15 -46.20
C PHE A 257 11.34 -12.12 -45.86
N GLY A 258 10.80 -13.25 -45.42
CA GLY A 258 9.38 -13.43 -45.16
C GLY A 258 8.55 -13.65 -46.43
N TYR A 259 7.24 -13.63 -46.26
CA TYR A 259 6.24 -14.04 -47.25
C TYR A 259 5.40 -12.86 -47.72
N LEU A 260 4.92 -12.93 -48.96
CA LEU A 260 3.92 -11.99 -49.48
C LEU A 260 2.56 -12.26 -48.84
N GLN A 261 1.77 -11.21 -48.67
CA GLN A 261 0.38 -11.29 -48.21
C GLN A 261 -0.58 -11.12 -49.39
N ASP A 262 -1.76 -11.72 -49.30
CA ASP A 262 -2.86 -11.51 -50.25
C ASP A 262 -3.65 -10.22 -49.95
N SER A 263 -4.72 -9.96 -50.71
CA SER A 263 -5.57 -8.78 -50.53
C SER A 263 -6.32 -8.75 -49.19
N ASN A 264 -6.39 -9.87 -48.47
CA ASN A 264 -7.00 -9.98 -47.14
C ASN A 264 -5.94 -9.92 -46.02
N GLY A 265 -4.67 -9.69 -46.36
CA GLY A 265 -3.55 -9.68 -45.41
C GLY A 265 -3.06 -11.08 -45.02
N CYS A 266 -3.56 -12.15 -45.64
CA CYS A 266 -3.16 -13.51 -45.31
C CYS A 266 -1.84 -13.89 -45.98
N GLN A 267 -1.01 -14.62 -45.24
CA GLN A 267 0.26 -15.11 -45.74
C GLN A 267 0.06 -15.99 -46.98
N THR A 268 0.93 -15.83 -47.97
CA THR A 268 1.01 -16.69 -49.17
C THR A 268 2.34 -17.45 -49.17
N CYS A 269 2.45 -18.58 -49.86
CA CYS A 269 3.74 -19.29 -50.00
C CYS A 269 4.70 -18.64 -51.02
N LYS A 270 4.50 -17.36 -51.37
CA LYS A 270 5.41 -16.62 -52.26
C LYS A 270 6.37 -15.79 -51.41
N CYS A 271 7.68 -15.95 -51.60
CA CYS A 271 8.68 -15.20 -50.84
C CYS A 271 8.74 -13.73 -51.25
N LYS A 272 8.94 -12.85 -50.26
CA LYS A 272 9.36 -11.46 -50.52
C LYS A 272 10.76 -11.48 -51.15
N ARG A 273 10.98 -10.61 -52.14
CA ARG A 273 12.31 -10.40 -52.72
C ARG A 273 13.10 -9.45 -51.83
N LEU A 274 14.41 -9.65 -51.76
CA LEU A 274 15.31 -8.68 -51.14
C LEU A 274 15.16 -7.33 -51.87
N VAL A 275 14.80 -6.29 -51.13
CA VAL A 275 14.80 -4.91 -51.63
C VAL A 275 16.01 -4.22 -51.05
N CYS A 276 17.01 -3.98 -51.88
CA CYS A 276 18.18 -3.21 -51.48
C CYS A 276 17.83 -1.71 -51.42
N PRO A 277 18.20 -1.02 -50.34
CA PRO A 277 17.98 0.41 -50.26
C PRO A 277 18.83 1.14 -51.31
N ARG A 278 18.23 2.13 -51.96
CA ARG A 278 18.87 2.94 -53.01
C ARG A 278 19.44 4.20 -52.39
N PHE A 279 20.76 4.33 -52.38
CA PHE A 279 21.45 5.53 -51.93
C PHE A 279 22.26 6.13 -53.09
N LYS A 280 22.41 7.45 -53.14
CA LYS A 280 23.33 8.13 -54.06
C LYS A 280 24.68 8.27 -53.36
N CYS A 281 25.65 7.45 -53.74
CA CYS A 281 27.02 7.52 -53.22
C CYS A 281 27.91 8.37 -54.14
N ALA A 282 29.06 8.81 -53.64
CA ALA A 282 30.10 9.41 -54.48
C ALA A 282 30.62 8.37 -55.50
N PRO A 283 30.94 8.76 -56.75
CA PRO A 283 31.41 7.83 -57.77
C PRO A 283 32.68 7.08 -57.36
N CYS A 284 32.62 5.75 -57.29
CA CYS A 284 33.78 4.90 -57.07
C CYS A 284 34.33 4.38 -58.42
N PRO A 285 35.60 4.65 -58.78
CA PRO A 285 36.20 4.21 -60.05
C PRO A 285 36.17 2.69 -60.25
N ASN A 286 36.35 1.94 -59.15
CA ASN A 286 36.42 0.47 -59.16
C ASN A 286 35.09 -0.18 -58.72
N GLY A 287 34.00 0.59 -58.68
CA GLY A 287 32.71 0.14 -58.16
C GLY A 287 32.66 0.05 -56.63
N TYR A 288 31.54 -0.48 -56.13
CA TYR A 288 31.16 -0.45 -54.72
C TYR A 288 31.21 -1.85 -54.09
N LEU A 289 31.47 -1.91 -52.79
CA LEU A 289 31.32 -3.13 -51.99
C LEU A 289 29.84 -3.49 -51.82
N THR A 290 29.58 -4.78 -51.55
CA THR A 290 28.24 -5.28 -51.23
C THR A 290 28.22 -5.82 -49.81
N ASP A 291 27.10 -5.66 -49.11
CA ASP A 291 26.89 -6.26 -47.79
C ASP A 291 26.68 -7.79 -47.89
N LYS A 292 26.50 -8.43 -46.73
CA LYS A 292 26.22 -9.87 -46.63
C LYS A 292 24.94 -10.34 -47.35
N ASN A 293 24.04 -9.42 -47.68
CA ASN A 293 22.81 -9.70 -48.41
C ASN A 293 22.96 -9.42 -49.92
N GLY A 294 24.13 -8.95 -50.38
CA GLY A 294 24.37 -8.58 -51.77
C GLY A 294 23.90 -7.16 -52.12
N CYS A 295 23.55 -6.33 -51.13
CA CYS A 295 23.17 -4.94 -51.35
C CYS A 295 24.39 -4.04 -51.41
N GLN A 296 24.40 -3.12 -52.38
CA GLN A 296 25.48 -2.14 -52.56
C GLN A 296 25.65 -1.26 -51.31
N THR A 297 26.89 -1.06 -50.87
CA THR A 297 27.28 -0.10 -49.83
C THR A 297 27.94 1.12 -50.45
N CYS A 298 28.02 2.25 -49.75
CA CYS A 298 28.76 3.43 -50.24
C CYS A 298 30.29 3.33 -50.03
N GLN A 299 30.83 2.13 -49.84
CA GLN A 299 32.27 1.91 -49.71
C GLN A 299 32.85 1.47 -51.06
N CYS A 300 33.93 2.10 -51.51
CA CYS A 300 34.58 1.76 -52.77
C CYS A 300 35.39 0.46 -52.65
N LYS A 301 35.42 -0.33 -53.72
CA LYS A 301 36.33 -1.48 -53.81
C LYS A 301 37.79 -0.98 -53.80
N PRO A 302 38.72 -1.67 -53.11
CA PRO A 302 40.13 -1.31 -53.12
C PRO A 302 40.68 -1.38 -54.54
N ALA A 303 41.60 -0.47 -54.87
CA ALA A 303 42.29 -0.47 -56.16
C ALA A 303 43.13 -1.75 -56.28
N VAL A 304 42.86 -2.53 -57.33
CA VAL A 304 43.67 -3.70 -57.67
C VAL A 304 44.82 -3.20 -58.54
N CYS A 305 45.98 -2.99 -57.94
CA CYS A 305 47.16 -2.53 -58.64
C CYS A 305 47.93 -3.72 -59.23
N PRO A 306 48.35 -3.66 -60.51
CA PRO A 306 49.20 -4.70 -61.06
C PRO A 306 50.55 -4.68 -60.34
N LEU A 307 51.03 -5.85 -59.95
CA LEU A 307 52.37 -6.01 -59.37
C LEU A 307 53.39 -5.99 -60.50
N PHE A 308 54.03 -4.85 -60.72
CA PHE A 308 55.14 -4.71 -61.65
C PHE A 308 56.47 -4.88 -60.91
N LYS A 309 57.40 -5.68 -61.46
CA LYS A 309 58.80 -5.69 -61.03
C LYS A 309 59.53 -4.52 -61.69
N CYS A 310 59.47 -3.35 -61.05
CA CYS A 310 60.18 -2.16 -61.52
C CYS A 310 61.63 -2.12 -61.05
N VAL A 311 62.47 -1.34 -61.72
CA VAL A 311 63.83 -1.03 -61.25
C VAL A 311 63.76 -0.15 -59.99
N PRO A 312 64.54 -0.41 -58.93
CA PRO A 312 64.49 0.35 -57.68
C PRO A 312 64.76 1.85 -57.90
N CYS A 313 63.77 2.68 -57.53
CA CYS A 313 63.91 4.13 -57.52
C CYS A 313 64.30 4.61 -56.11
N PRO A 314 65.37 5.40 -55.94
CA PRO A 314 65.84 5.87 -54.63
C PRO A 314 64.82 6.80 -53.92
N ASN A 315 64.02 7.56 -54.68
CA ASN A 315 63.01 8.49 -54.15
C ASN A 315 61.58 7.93 -54.21
N GLY A 316 61.43 6.63 -54.47
CA GLY A 316 60.13 5.99 -54.70
C GLY A 316 59.55 6.24 -56.08
N TYR A 317 58.30 5.80 -56.28
CA TYR A 317 57.64 5.72 -57.59
C TYR A 317 56.44 6.65 -57.70
N LEU A 318 56.11 7.10 -58.90
CA LEU A 318 54.89 7.85 -59.20
C LEU A 318 53.66 6.93 -59.14
N THR A 319 52.52 7.45 -58.68
CA THR A 319 51.23 6.74 -58.68
C THR A 319 50.31 7.25 -59.77
N ASP A 320 49.52 6.38 -60.38
CA ASP A 320 48.51 6.74 -61.38
C ASP A 320 47.24 7.37 -60.75
N VAL A 321 46.27 7.70 -61.61
CA VAL A 321 44.98 8.28 -61.21
C VAL A 321 44.13 7.38 -60.31
N ASN A 322 44.45 6.10 -60.22
CA ASN A 322 43.80 5.11 -59.35
C ASN A 322 44.62 4.83 -58.08
N GLY A 323 45.72 5.56 -57.87
CA GLY A 323 46.63 5.39 -56.72
C GLY A 323 47.59 4.20 -56.86
N CYS A 324 47.72 3.61 -58.04
CA CYS A 324 48.59 2.47 -58.28
C CYS A 324 50.01 2.88 -58.66
N GLN A 325 50.99 2.15 -58.11
CA GLN A 325 52.40 2.38 -58.41
C GLN A 325 52.70 2.17 -59.90
N THR A 326 53.34 3.16 -60.52
CA THR A 326 53.89 3.07 -61.87
C THR A 326 55.39 2.76 -61.80
N CYS A 327 56.01 2.26 -62.88
CA CYS A 327 57.47 2.06 -62.93
C CYS A 327 58.26 3.33 -63.24
N GLN A 328 57.68 4.52 -63.01
CA GLN A 328 58.37 5.80 -63.17
C GLN A 328 58.85 6.30 -61.80
N CYS A 329 60.12 6.68 -61.71
CA CYS A 329 60.68 7.24 -60.48
C CYS A 329 60.16 8.66 -60.23
N LYS A 330 59.98 9.01 -58.96
CA LYS A 330 59.80 10.42 -58.59
C LYS A 330 61.10 11.20 -58.91
N PRO A 331 60.99 12.40 -59.50
CA PRO A 331 62.14 13.27 -59.73
C PRO A 331 62.86 13.61 -58.42
#